data_AF-A0A067SI53-F1
#
_entry.id   AF-A0A067SI53-F1
#
_cell.length_a   1.000
_cell.length_b   1.000
_cell.length_c   1.000
_cell.angle_alpha   90.00
_cell.angle_beta   90.00
_cell.angle_gamma   90.00
#
_symmetry.space_group_name_H-M   'P 1'
#
loop_
_entity.id
_entity.type
_entity.pdbx_description
1 polymer ?
#
loop_
_entity_poly.entity_id
_entity_poly.type
_entity_poly.pdbx_seq_one_letter_code
_entity_poly.pdbx_strand_id
1 'polypeptide(L)'
;MCAADDASPPEEVVASLQGIICKADLPPFRERISTGSRQIRYIRQSVTLTAFGDAMFDLVGSNIAEVHALFGRIVGADQLQECSMFANFEGYAAVEMSNRYFTPKNEASGATEIGLTDEIDPQGSLRKAAGAGYVHTDDNQVGYYERQVKGADYLYINAAPVIFQVGDIVDEVQVSFAVLPLREGKLKMSMTLRSITLFDGSLSQVCIETPQLTLKRRVGYYEEEVSVTRAKFTHMEIDDEAAEKRAGDPEGSVKKGTGIDKVD
;
A
#
# COMPACT_ATOMS: atom_id res chain seq x y z
N MET A 1 -36.34 -31.76 -34.73
CA MET A 1 -35.72 -32.00 -33.42
C MET A 1 -35.08 -30.69 -33.00
N CYS A 2 -35.63 -30.07 -31.96
CA CYS A 2 -35.14 -28.83 -31.40
C CYS A 2 -33.95 -29.12 -30.48
N ALA A 3 -32.88 -28.34 -30.63
CA ALA A 3 -32.30 -27.54 -29.55
C ALA A 3 -31.37 -26.54 -30.25
N ALA A 4 -31.79 -25.28 -30.28
CA ALA A 4 -30.89 -24.19 -30.59
C ALA A 4 -29.86 -24.13 -29.45
N ASP A 5 -28.59 -24.00 -29.80
CA ASP A 5 -27.52 -23.64 -28.88
C ASP A 5 -27.82 -22.25 -28.30
N ASP A 6 -28.61 -22.21 -27.23
CA ASP A 6 -28.83 -21.04 -26.40
C ASP A 6 -27.69 -20.94 -25.36
N ALA A 7 -26.45 -21.06 -25.85
CA ALA A 7 -25.27 -20.86 -25.04
C ALA A 7 -25.10 -19.35 -24.86
N SER A 8 -25.83 -18.80 -23.89
CA SER A 8 -25.50 -17.48 -23.31
C SER A 8 -24.00 -17.41 -23.03
N PRO A 9 -23.35 -16.26 -23.29
CA PRO A 9 -21.93 -16.12 -23.02
C PRO A 9 -21.66 -16.46 -21.54
N PRO A 10 -20.52 -17.10 -21.23
CA PRO A 10 -20.21 -17.50 -19.86
C PRO A 10 -20.27 -16.26 -18.93
N GLU A 11 -21.10 -16.36 -17.90
CA GLU A 11 -21.35 -15.28 -16.95
C GLU A 11 -20.19 -15.19 -15.92
N GLU A 12 -19.72 -13.96 -15.67
CA GLU A 12 -18.71 -13.68 -14.64
C GLU A 12 -19.33 -13.84 -13.25
N VAL A 13 -18.75 -14.69 -12.41
CA VAL A 13 -19.16 -14.79 -11.01
C VAL A 13 -18.49 -13.69 -10.19
N VAL A 14 -19.30 -12.82 -9.60
CA VAL A 14 -18.87 -11.74 -8.72
C VAL A 14 -19.25 -12.06 -7.27
N ALA A 15 -18.27 -12.02 -6.38
CA ALA A 15 -18.44 -12.22 -4.94
C ALA A 15 -18.24 -10.91 -4.18
N SER A 16 -18.97 -10.73 -3.09
CA SER A 16 -18.86 -9.54 -2.24
C SER A 16 -18.14 -9.86 -0.92
N LEU A 17 -17.23 -8.99 -0.51
CA LEU A 17 -16.43 -9.08 0.71
C LEU A 17 -16.62 -7.85 1.59
N GLN A 18 -16.47 -8.03 2.90
CA GLN A 18 -16.51 -6.95 3.87
C GLN A 18 -15.18 -6.90 4.63
N GLY A 19 -14.79 -5.72 5.09
CA GLY A 19 -13.58 -5.57 5.91
C GLY A 19 -13.15 -4.14 6.10
N ILE A 20 -11.94 -3.99 6.62
CA ILE A 20 -11.28 -2.70 6.87
C ILE A 20 -10.12 -2.57 5.89
N ILE A 21 -10.01 -1.42 5.23
CA ILE A 21 -8.92 -1.13 4.31
C ILE A 21 -7.63 -0.97 5.13
N CYS A 22 -6.66 -1.87 4.96
CA CYS A 22 -5.34 -1.75 5.59
C CYS A 22 -4.27 -1.23 4.62
N LYS A 23 -4.50 -1.35 3.31
CA LYS A 23 -3.67 -0.77 2.26
C LYS A 23 -4.54 -0.40 1.07
N ALA A 24 -4.28 0.75 0.47
CA ALA A 24 -4.94 1.22 -0.74
C ALA A 24 -3.93 1.80 -1.71
N ASP A 25 -4.04 1.40 -2.97
CA ASP A 25 -3.41 2.02 -4.13
C ASP A 25 -4.55 2.37 -5.09
N LEU A 26 -5.26 3.45 -4.78
CA LEU A 26 -6.45 3.90 -5.47
C LEU A 26 -6.20 5.24 -6.15
N PRO A 27 -6.97 5.58 -7.20
CA PRO A 27 -6.87 6.89 -7.82
C PRO A 27 -7.18 8.05 -6.84
N PRO A 28 -6.76 9.28 -7.16
CA PRO A 28 -6.13 9.69 -8.40
C PRO A 28 -4.66 9.27 -8.48
N PHE A 29 -4.25 8.83 -9.68
CA PHE A 29 -2.88 8.51 -9.99
C PHE A 29 -2.03 9.79 -10.03
N ARG A 30 -0.97 9.84 -9.21
CA ARG A 30 -0.11 11.03 -9.04
C ARG A 30 1.34 10.81 -9.46
N GLU A 31 1.74 9.57 -9.72
CA GLU A 31 3.11 9.26 -10.05
C GLU A 31 3.46 9.66 -11.49
N ARG A 32 4.74 9.95 -11.74
CA ARG A 32 5.21 10.23 -13.10
C ARG A 32 5.72 8.95 -13.73
N ILE A 33 5.08 8.52 -14.81
CA ILE A 33 5.52 7.38 -15.61
C ILE A 33 6.23 7.90 -16.86
N SER A 34 7.40 7.33 -17.17
CA SER A 34 8.06 7.60 -18.45
C SER A 34 7.17 7.15 -19.60
N THR A 35 6.99 8.01 -20.61
CA THR A 35 6.23 7.69 -21.82
C THR A 35 6.78 6.42 -22.48
N GLY A 36 5.91 5.47 -22.84
CA GLY A 36 6.30 4.20 -23.46
C GLY A 36 6.97 3.19 -22.50
N SER A 37 6.94 3.43 -21.19
CA SER A 37 7.45 2.47 -20.21
C SER A 37 6.72 1.14 -20.32
N ARG A 38 7.47 0.03 -20.36
CA ARG A 38 6.91 -1.33 -20.27
C ARG A 38 6.21 -1.60 -18.94
N GLN A 39 6.39 -0.74 -17.94
CA GLN A 39 5.76 -0.87 -16.63
C GLN A 39 4.26 -0.54 -16.66
N ILE A 40 3.77 0.19 -17.68
CA ILE A 40 2.37 0.61 -17.79
C ILE A 40 1.38 -0.56 -17.70
N ARG A 41 1.76 -1.74 -18.21
CA ARG A 41 0.94 -2.97 -18.19
C ARG A 41 0.74 -3.57 -16.80
N TYR A 42 1.54 -3.15 -15.82
CA TYR A 42 1.53 -3.64 -14.45
C TYR A 42 0.90 -2.65 -13.47
N ILE A 43 0.58 -1.44 -13.94
CA ILE A 43 -0.07 -0.43 -13.10
C ILE A 43 -1.52 -0.85 -12.90
N ARG A 44 -1.92 -0.84 -11.63
CA ARG A 44 -3.19 -1.35 -11.17
C ARG A 44 -3.67 -0.49 -10.02
N GLN A 45 -4.97 -0.47 -9.82
CA GLN A 45 -5.58 -0.04 -8.58
C GLN A 45 -5.79 -1.27 -7.69
N SER A 46 -5.53 -1.15 -6.40
CA SER A 46 -5.64 -2.26 -5.46
C SER A 46 -6.09 -1.81 -4.09
N VAL A 47 -6.78 -2.71 -3.40
CA VAL A 47 -7.08 -2.58 -1.98
C VAL A 47 -6.67 -3.86 -1.29
N THR A 48 -6.30 -3.74 -0.02
CA THR A 48 -6.05 -4.87 0.86
C THR A 48 -6.96 -4.72 2.07
N LEU A 49 -7.74 -5.77 2.34
CA LEU A 49 -8.68 -5.81 3.45
C LEU A 49 -8.16 -6.67 4.57
N THR A 50 -8.48 -6.30 5.79
CA THR A 50 -8.32 -7.12 6.99
C THR A 50 -9.56 -6.98 7.87
N ALA A 51 -9.68 -7.83 8.88
CA ALA A 51 -10.71 -7.72 9.92
C ALA A 51 -10.14 -7.91 11.33
N PHE A 52 -8.83 -7.72 11.52
CA PHE A 52 -8.15 -7.79 12.83
C PHE A 52 -8.47 -9.06 13.65
N GLY A 53 -8.57 -10.21 12.97
CA GLY A 53 -8.82 -11.51 13.61
C GLY A 53 -10.29 -11.87 13.81
N ASP A 54 -11.21 -11.20 13.11
CA ASP A 54 -12.61 -11.61 13.08
C ASP A 54 -12.79 -13.00 12.44
N ALA A 55 -13.54 -13.88 13.11
CA ALA A 55 -13.73 -15.26 12.68
C ALA A 55 -14.48 -15.38 11.34
N MET A 56 -15.32 -14.41 10.97
CA MET A 56 -15.97 -14.40 9.66
C MET A 56 -14.97 -14.10 8.55
N PHE A 57 -13.91 -13.37 8.84
CA PHE A 57 -12.85 -13.10 7.87
C PHE A 57 -11.96 -14.33 7.62
N ASP A 58 -11.79 -15.20 8.62
CA ASP A 58 -11.13 -16.49 8.42
C ASP A 58 -11.92 -17.40 7.45
N LEU A 59 -13.25 -17.29 7.45
CA LEU A 59 -14.11 -17.98 6.48
C LEU A 59 -13.89 -17.44 5.05
N VAL A 60 -13.70 -16.13 4.89
CA VAL A 60 -13.34 -15.53 3.60
C VAL A 60 -12.04 -16.14 3.07
N GLY A 61 -11.02 -16.23 3.92
CA GLY A 61 -9.75 -16.84 3.53
C GLY A 61 -9.89 -18.31 3.15
N SER A 62 -10.70 -19.06 3.89
CA SER A 62 -11.02 -20.46 3.59
C SER A 62 -11.73 -20.61 2.24
N ASN A 63 -12.72 -19.76 1.96
CA ASN A 63 -13.45 -19.76 0.69
C ASN A 63 -12.53 -19.44 -0.50
N ILE A 64 -11.62 -18.48 -0.35
CA ILE A 64 -10.62 -18.17 -1.40
C ILE A 64 -9.71 -19.38 -1.66
N ALA A 65 -9.31 -20.09 -0.61
CA ALA A 65 -8.51 -21.31 -0.74
C ALA A 65 -9.29 -22.45 -1.43
N GLU A 66 -10.59 -22.57 -1.18
CA GLU A 66 -11.46 -23.53 -1.88
C GLU A 66 -11.59 -23.20 -3.37
N VAL A 67 -11.78 -21.93 -3.71
CA VAL A 67 -11.82 -21.47 -5.11
C VAL A 67 -10.47 -21.74 -5.80
N HIS A 68 -9.35 -21.50 -5.12
CA HIS A 68 -8.02 -21.85 -5.63
C HIS A 68 -7.88 -23.34 -5.91
N ALA A 69 -8.32 -24.19 -4.97
CA ALA A 69 -8.30 -25.63 -5.13
C ALA A 69 -9.20 -26.10 -6.29
N LEU A 70 -10.35 -25.44 -6.49
CA LEU A 70 -11.24 -25.71 -7.62
C LEU A 70 -10.54 -25.41 -8.95
N PHE A 71 -9.88 -24.26 -9.09
CA PHE A 71 -9.08 -23.97 -10.28
C PHE A 71 -7.95 -24.97 -10.46
N GLY A 72 -7.26 -25.35 -9.38
CA GLY A 72 -6.17 -26.34 -9.43
C GLY A 72 -6.63 -27.70 -9.97
N ARG A 73 -7.87 -28.11 -9.69
CA ARG A 73 -8.46 -29.32 -10.27
C ARG A 73 -8.75 -29.19 -11.77
N ILE A 74 -9.14 -28.00 -12.22
CA ILE A 74 -9.49 -27.75 -13.63
C ILE A 74 -8.23 -27.63 -14.49
N VAL A 75 -7.23 -26.87 -14.04
CA VAL A 75 -6.05 -26.52 -14.84
C VAL A 75 -4.82 -27.39 -14.57
N GLY A 76 -4.85 -28.20 -13.50
CA GLY A 76 -3.71 -28.97 -13.02
C GLY A 76 -2.98 -28.26 -11.87
N ALA A 77 -2.87 -28.94 -10.73
CA ALA A 77 -2.27 -28.40 -9.52
C ALA A 77 -0.78 -28.09 -9.66
N ASP A 78 -0.09 -28.76 -10.59
CA ASP A 78 1.31 -28.52 -10.92
C ASP A 78 1.51 -27.24 -11.73
N GLN A 79 0.50 -26.81 -12.50
CA GLN A 79 0.54 -25.61 -13.32
C GLN A 79 0.11 -24.37 -12.53
N LEU A 80 -0.83 -24.51 -11.60
CA LEU A 80 -1.31 -23.41 -10.77
C LEU A 80 -0.30 -23.04 -9.67
N GLN A 81 0.13 -21.78 -9.64
CA GLN A 81 0.97 -21.26 -8.57
C GLN A 81 0.23 -21.19 -7.23
N GLU A 82 0.99 -21.15 -6.14
CA GLU A 82 0.47 -20.92 -4.80
C GLU A 82 -0.37 -19.64 -4.74
N CYS A 83 -1.42 -19.67 -3.92
CA CYS A 83 -2.36 -18.58 -3.75
C CYS A 83 -1.65 -17.36 -3.15
N SER A 84 -1.47 -16.29 -3.94
CA SER A 84 -0.71 -15.11 -3.51
C SER A 84 -1.59 -13.93 -3.07
N MET A 85 -2.91 -14.13 -2.91
CA MET A 85 -3.81 -13.04 -2.46
C MET A 85 -3.72 -12.81 -0.96
N PHE A 86 -3.21 -13.79 -0.21
CA PHE A 86 -3.04 -13.66 1.23
C PHE A 86 -1.86 -12.75 1.55
N ALA A 87 -2.14 -11.74 2.36
CA ALA A 87 -1.18 -10.81 2.92
C ALA A 87 -1.25 -10.87 4.45
N ASN A 88 -0.28 -10.24 5.10
CA ASN A 88 -0.29 -10.04 6.55
C ASN A 88 -0.20 -8.55 6.84
N PHE A 89 -1.07 -8.07 7.74
CA PHE A 89 -1.05 -6.70 8.24
C PHE A 89 -1.02 -6.75 9.77
N GLU A 90 0.08 -6.28 10.36
CA GLU A 90 0.29 -6.27 11.83
C GLU A 90 0.06 -7.63 12.52
N GLY A 91 0.36 -8.73 11.82
CA GLY A 91 0.16 -10.09 12.33
C GLY A 91 -1.26 -10.65 12.10
N TYR A 92 -2.17 -9.87 11.53
CA TYR A 92 -3.49 -10.30 11.12
C TYR A 92 -3.54 -10.68 9.65
N ALA A 93 -4.40 -11.66 9.34
CA ALA A 93 -4.68 -12.06 7.97
C ALA A 93 -5.27 -10.89 7.18
N ALA A 94 -4.82 -10.77 5.94
CA ALA A 94 -5.32 -9.78 5.00
C ALA A 94 -5.43 -10.40 3.60
N VAL A 95 -6.31 -9.83 2.77
CA VAL A 95 -6.52 -10.27 1.39
C VAL A 95 -6.30 -9.09 0.48
N GLU A 96 -5.56 -9.28 -0.62
CA GLU A 96 -5.32 -8.26 -1.65
C GLU A 96 -6.15 -8.54 -2.91
N MET A 97 -6.79 -7.50 -3.42
CA MET A 97 -7.54 -7.52 -4.68
C MET A 97 -7.15 -6.31 -5.52
N SER A 98 -7.12 -6.48 -6.84
CA SER A 98 -6.62 -5.44 -7.72
C SER A 98 -7.17 -5.52 -9.12
N ASN A 99 -7.22 -4.39 -9.82
CA ASN A 99 -7.57 -4.34 -11.24
C ASN A 99 -6.57 -3.48 -12.02
N ARG A 100 -6.17 -3.92 -13.20
CA ARG A 100 -5.22 -3.18 -14.05
C ARG A 100 -5.93 -1.98 -14.67
N TYR A 101 -5.22 -0.87 -14.79
CA TYR A 101 -5.76 0.28 -15.53
C TYR A 101 -5.82 0.05 -17.03
N PHE A 102 -4.97 -0.83 -17.58
CA PHE A 102 -4.94 -1.06 -19.01
C PHE A 102 -4.74 -2.51 -19.39
N THR A 103 -5.24 -2.83 -20.57
CA THR A 103 -5.05 -4.09 -21.28
C THR A 103 -4.23 -3.82 -22.56
N PRO A 104 -3.26 -4.67 -22.92
CA PRO A 104 -2.59 -4.59 -24.21
C PRO A 104 -3.58 -4.61 -25.38
N LYS A 105 -3.42 -3.72 -26.37
CA LYS A 105 -4.38 -3.57 -27.48
C LYS A 105 -4.57 -4.83 -28.32
N ASN A 106 -3.54 -5.69 -28.39
CA ASN A 106 -3.62 -7.00 -29.04
C ASN A 106 -4.48 -8.02 -28.27
N GLU A 107 -4.56 -7.89 -26.94
CA GLU A 107 -5.37 -8.73 -26.06
C GLU A 107 -6.81 -8.22 -25.94
N ALA A 108 -7.03 -6.92 -26.14
CA ALA A 108 -8.35 -6.27 -26.07
C ALA A 108 -9.19 -6.39 -27.37
N SER A 109 -8.98 -7.44 -28.15
CA SER A 109 -9.66 -7.62 -29.45
C SER A 109 -11.18 -7.72 -29.26
N GLY A 110 -11.93 -6.73 -29.75
CA GLY A 110 -13.40 -6.67 -29.63
C GLY A 110 -13.92 -5.91 -28.42
N ALA A 111 -13.06 -5.50 -27.48
CA ALA A 111 -13.45 -4.65 -26.36
C ALA A 111 -13.60 -3.19 -26.78
N THR A 112 -14.55 -2.48 -26.18
CA THR A 112 -14.71 -1.04 -26.40
C THR A 112 -13.69 -0.29 -25.54
N GLU A 113 -12.95 0.61 -26.18
CA GLU A 113 -12.02 1.51 -25.49
C GLU A 113 -12.81 2.61 -24.79
N ILE A 114 -12.55 2.77 -23.49
CA ILE A 114 -13.20 3.72 -22.61
C ILE A 114 -12.13 4.71 -22.15
N GLY A 115 -12.42 6.00 -22.27
CA GLY A 115 -11.50 7.03 -21.80
C GLY A 115 -11.38 6.98 -20.27
N LEU A 116 -10.15 7.02 -19.76
CA LEU A 116 -9.94 7.28 -18.33
C LEU A 116 -10.57 8.63 -17.97
N THR A 117 -11.09 8.75 -16.75
CA THR A 117 -11.65 10.01 -16.22
C THR A 117 -10.57 10.86 -15.56
N ASP A 118 -10.84 12.14 -15.36
CA ASP A 118 -9.91 13.05 -14.68
C ASP A 118 -9.83 12.77 -13.17
N GLU A 119 -10.81 12.06 -12.61
CA GLU A 119 -10.77 11.54 -11.24
C GLU A 119 -9.70 10.45 -11.09
N ILE A 120 -9.42 9.69 -12.16
CA ILE A 120 -8.42 8.63 -12.15
C ILE A 120 -7.03 9.18 -12.50
N ASP A 121 -6.92 10.02 -13.54
CA ASP A 121 -5.65 10.57 -14.03
C ASP A 121 -5.73 12.09 -14.21
N PRO A 122 -5.72 12.88 -13.12
CA PRO A 122 -5.90 14.33 -13.20
C PRO A 122 -4.81 15.05 -14.02
N GLN A 123 -3.62 14.45 -14.13
CA GLN A 123 -2.47 15.03 -14.85
C GLN A 123 -2.32 14.48 -16.28
N GLY A 124 -3.17 13.55 -16.71
CA GLY A 124 -3.05 12.89 -18.02
C GLY A 124 -1.78 12.04 -18.18
N SER A 125 -1.08 11.75 -17.08
CA SER A 125 0.21 11.06 -17.07
C SER A 125 0.05 9.57 -17.43
N LEU A 126 -1.02 8.96 -16.93
CA LEU A 126 -1.37 7.56 -17.13
C LEU A 126 -1.84 7.36 -18.58
N ARG A 127 -2.73 8.24 -19.08
CA ARG A 127 -3.17 8.28 -20.48
C ARG A 127 -2.00 8.49 -21.44
N LYS A 128 -1.09 9.41 -21.14
CA LYS A 128 0.10 9.66 -21.96
C LYS A 128 1.06 8.48 -21.96
N ALA A 129 1.21 7.79 -20.83
CA ALA A 129 2.10 6.63 -20.72
C ALA A 129 1.57 5.40 -21.48
N ALA A 130 0.25 5.20 -21.52
CA ALA A 130 -0.39 4.14 -22.31
C ALA A 130 -0.08 4.24 -23.80
N GLY A 131 -0.07 5.46 -24.35
CA GLY A 131 0.18 5.68 -25.78
C GLY A 131 -0.84 4.93 -26.64
N ALA A 132 -0.38 4.35 -27.76
CA ALA A 132 -1.25 3.59 -28.67
C ALA A 132 -1.27 2.07 -28.41
N GLY A 133 -0.45 1.58 -27.46
CA GLY A 133 -0.24 0.14 -27.24
C GLY A 133 -1.16 -0.48 -26.20
N TYR A 134 -1.81 0.35 -25.39
CA TYR A 134 -2.61 -0.06 -24.24
C TYR A 134 -3.94 0.68 -24.26
N VAL A 135 -5.01 -0.02 -23.93
CA VAL A 135 -6.38 0.50 -23.92
C VAL A 135 -7.01 0.27 -22.55
N HIS A 136 -7.87 1.17 -22.13
CA HIS A 136 -8.72 0.99 -20.94
C HIS A 136 -10.09 0.52 -21.41
N THR A 137 -10.59 -0.58 -20.85
CA THR A 137 -11.86 -1.21 -21.25
C THR A 137 -12.78 -1.39 -20.04
N ASP A 138 -13.99 -1.89 -20.26
CA ASP A 138 -14.95 -2.19 -19.18
C ASP A 138 -14.36 -3.11 -18.09
N ASP A 139 -13.60 -4.14 -18.50
CA ASP A 139 -12.87 -5.03 -17.59
C ASP A 139 -11.87 -4.30 -16.68
N ASN A 140 -11.36 -3.13 -17.09
CA ASN A 140 -10.39 -2.35 -16.32
C ASN A 140 -11.06 -1.36 -15.35
N GLN A 141 -12.39 -1.20 -15.41
CA GLN A 141 -13.10 -0.30 -14.52
C GLN A 141 -13.25 -0.89 -13.12
N VAL A 142 -13.24 0.02 -12.14
CA VAL A 142 -13.65 -0.25 -10.76
C VAL A 142 -14.75 0.74 -10.42
N GLY A 143 -15.87 0.22 -9.96
CA GLY A 143 -16.97 1.03 -9.40
C GLY A 143 -16.61 1.52 -8.01
N TYR A 144 -16.86 2.80 -7.75
CA TYR A 144 -16.64 3.42 -6.46
C TYR A 144 -17.96 3.95 -5.95
N TYR A 145 -18.38 3.48 -4.77
CA TYR A 145 -19.67 3.81 -4.21
C TYR A 145 -19.57 4.29 -2.77
N GLU A 146 -20.49 5.15 -2.38
CA GLU A 146 -20.74 5.50 -0.98
C GLU A 146 -22.16 5.09 -0.63
N ARG A 147 -22.33 4.48 0.55
CA ARG A 147 -23.64 4.13 1.06
C ARG A 147 -24.27 5.30 1.82
N GLN A 148 -25.35 5.84 1.29
CA GLN A 148 -26.13 6.89 1.95
C GLN A 148 -27.38 6.31 2.60
N VAL A 149 -27.53 6.56 3.90
CA VAL A 149 -28.73 6.17 4.66
C VAL A 149 -29.87 7.15 4.35
N LYS A 150 -31.01 6.63 3.91
CA LYS A 150 -32.22 7.40 3.63
C LYS A 150 -33.38 6.85 4.48
N GLY A 151 -33.44 7.31 5.73
CA GLY A 151 -34.44 6.85 6.69
C GLY A 151 -34.13 5.42 7.16
N ALA A 152 -35.00 4.46 6.83
CA ALA A 152 -34.80 3.04 7.15
C ALA A 152 -34.04 2.26 6.05
N ASP A 153 -33.94 2.83 4.84
CA ASP A 153 -33.27 2.21 3.70
C ASP A 153 -31.89 2.86 3.45
N TYR A 154 -31.11 2.25 2.57
CA TYR A 154 -29.85 2.81 2.08
C TYR A 154 -29.79 2.80 0.55
N LEU A 155 -29.00 3.72 -0.01
CA LEU A 155 -28.74 3.83 -1.44
C LEU A 155 -27.23 3.86 -1.66
N TYR A 156 -26.77 3.19 -2.72
CA TYR A 156 -25.40 3.32 -3.19
C TYR A 156 -25.34 4.42 -4.24
N ILE A 157 -24.49 5.41 -4.01
CA ILE A 157 -24.25 6.52 -4.93
C ILE A 157 -22.82 6.44 -5.45
N ASN A 158 -22.59 6.90 -6.68
CA ASN A 158 -21.23 6.99 -7.22
C ASN A 158 -20.38 7.92 -6.36
N ALA A 159 -19.17 7.49 -6.06
CA ALA A 159 -18.18 8.21 -5.27
C ALA A 159 -16.88 8.39 -6.07
N ALA A 160 -16.13 9.43 -5.73
CA ALA A 160 -14.79 9.59 -6.26
C ALA A 160 -13.81 8.64 -5.53
N PRO A 161 -12.83 8.02 -6.19
CA PRO A 161 -11.88 7.09 -5.56
C PRO A 161 -11.08 7.70 -4.40
N VAL A 162 -10.92 9.02 -4.40
CA VAL A 162 -10.15 9.78 -3.41
C VAL A 162 -10.71 9.71 -1.99
N ILE A 163 -11.99 9.37 -1.82
CA ILE A 163 -12.63 9.35 -0.50
C ILE A 163 -12.16 8.18 0.37
N PHE A 164 -11.70 7.08 -0.26
CA PHE A 164 -11.31 5.86 0.44
C PHE A 164 -9.92 6.02 1.07
N GLN A 165 -9.82 5.73 2.36
CA GLN A 165 -8.62 5.82 3.16
C GLN A 165 -8.34 4.52 3.90
N VAL A 166 -7.07 4.35 4.30
CA VAL A 166 -6.70 3.27 5.22
C VAL A 166 -7.39 3.50 6.56
N GLY A 167 -8.04 2.45 7.08
CA GLY A 167 -8.86 2.48 8.28
C GLY A 167 -10.37 2.57 8.00
N ASP A 168 -10.78 2.83 6.76
CA ASP A 168 -12.20 2.86 6.40
C ASP A 168 -12.81 1.46 6.45
N ILE A 169 -14.06 1.40 6.90
CA ILE A 169 -14.88 0.19 6.88
C ILE A 169 -15.64 0.17 5.56
N VAL A 170 -15.49 -0.95 4.84
CA VAL A 170 -16.19 -1.22 3.58
C VAL A 170 -17.15 -2.38 3.78
N ASP A 171 -18.42 -2.18 3.43
CA ASP A 171 -19.47 -3.19 3.52
C ASP A 171 -19.65 -4.00 2.25
N GLU A 172 -19.12 -3.52 1.13
CA GLU A 172 -19.16 -4.29 -0.10
C GLU A 172 -17.92 -4.02 -0.96
N VAL A 173 -17.09 -5.04 -1.10
CA VAL A 173 -16.01 -5.09 -2.10
C VAL A 173 -16.32 -6.24 -3.04
N GLN A 174 -16.68 -5.89 -4.28
CA GLN A 174 -17.00 -6.88 -5.30
C GLN A 174 -15.73 -7.32 -6.00
N VAL A 175 -15.53 -8.63 -6.06
CA VAL A 175 -14.37 -9.25 -6.72
C VAL A 175 -14.82 -10.36 -7.64
N SER A 176 -14.07 -10.55 -8.72
CA SER A 176 -14.16 -11.74 -9.55
C SER A 176 -12.85 -12.51 -9.53
N PHE A 177 -12.93 -13.82 -9.79
CA PHE A 177 -11.77 -14.69 -9.82
C PHE A 177 -11.41 -15.01 -11.26
N ALA A 178 -10.14 -14.81 -11.61
CA ALA A 178 -9.61 -15.13 -12.93
C ALA A 178 -8.31 -15.94 -12.81
N VAL A 179 -8.08 -16.83 -13.76
CA VAL A 179 -6.80 -17.53 -13.90
C VAL A 179 -6.02 -16.90 -15.04
N LEU A 180 -4.86 -16.34 -14.71
CA LEU A 180 -4.00 -15.63 -15.64
C LEU A 180 -2.79 -16.48 -16.02
N PRO A 181 -2.42 -16.56 -17.31
CA PRO A 181 -1.21 -17.24 -17.73
C PRO A 181 0.05 -16.45 -17.37
N LEU A 182 1.07 -17.17 -16.91
CA LEU A 182 2.41 -16.66 -16.67
C LEU A 182 3.40 -17.26 -17.65
N ARG A 183 4.65 -16.83 -17.52
CA ARG A 183 5.77 -17.43 -18.22
C ARG A 183 5.93 -18.90 -17.79
N GLU A 184 6.57 -19.69 -18.64
CA GLU A 184 6.90 -21.09 -18.36
C GLU A 184 5.67 -22.01 -18.20
N GLY A 185 4.51 -21.61 -18.73
CA GLY A 185 3.29 -22.42 -18.68
C GLY A 185 2.66 -22.51 -17.28
N LYS A 186 3.11 -21.68 -16.33
CA LYS A 186 2.46 -21.54 -15.03
C LYS A 186 1.21 -20.68 -15.15
N LEU A 187 0.25 -20.93 -14.28
CA LEU A 187 -1.00 -20.19 -14.17
C LEU A 187 -1.10 -19.58 -12.76
N LYS A 188 -1.76 -18.44 -12.62
CA LYS A 188 -1.99 -17.79 -11.32
C LYS A 188 -3.43 -17.38 -11.21
N MET A 189 -4.06 -17.75 -10.11
CA MET A 189 -5.34 -17.17 -9.72
C MET A 189 -5.14 -15.71 -9.31
N SER A 190 -6.02 -14.82 -9.75
CA SER A 190 -6.07 -13.40 -9.39
C SER A 190 -7.49 -13.05 -8.91
N MET A 191 -7.60 -12.14 -7.95
CA MET A 191 -8.85 -11.50 -7.55
C MET A 191 -8.92 -10.11 -8.20
N THR A 192 -9.81 -9.96 -9.18
CA THR A 192 -10.04 -8.71 -9.89
C THR A 192 -10.99 -7.86 -9.06
N LEU A 193 -10.56 -6.67 -8.66
CA LEU A 193 -11.43 -5.68 -8.01
C LEU A 193 -12.45 -5.17 -9.04
N ARG A 194 -13.75 -5.31 -8.77
CA ARG A 194 -14.84 -4.82 -9.64
C ARG A 194 -15.53 -3.59 -9.04
N SER A 195 -15.75 -3.56 -7.74
CA SER A 195 -16.22 -2.35 -7.05
C SER A 195 -15.86 -2.31 -5.58
N ILE A 196 -15.93 -1.11 -4.99
CA ILE A 196 -15.73 -0.87 -3.57
C ILE A 196 -16.76 0.14 -3.07
N THR A 197 -17.37 -0.17 -1.93
CA THR A 197 -18.42 0.65 -1.30
C THR A 197 -17.98 1.06 0.09
N LEU A 198 -18.02 2.37 0.35
CA LEU A 198 -17.74 2.94 1.66
C LEU A 198 -18.97 2.79 2.57
N PHE A 199 -18.79 2.13 3.71
CA PHE A 199 -19.81 2.01 4.76
C PHE A 199 -19.64 3.09 5.83
N ASP A 200 -18.43 3.22 6.36
CA ASP A 200 -18.10 4.16 7.43
C ASP A 200 -16.62 4.59 7.34
N GLY A 201 -16.42 5.89 7.12
CA GLY A 201 -15.10 6.54 7.10
C GLY A 201 -14.83 7.40 8.35
N SER A 202 -15.69 7.34 9.38
CA SER A 202 -15.55 8.19 10.57
C SER A 202 -14.20 7.99 11.28
N LEU A 203 -13.67 6.77 11.30
CA LEU A 203 -12.40 6.43 11.93
C LEU A 203 -11.18 7.09 11.25
N SER A 204 -11.18 7.18 9.92
CA SER A 204 -10.11 7.85 9.18
C SER A 204 -10.24 9.38 9.26
N GLN A 205 -11.48 9.90 9.30
CA GLN A 205 -11.75 11.33 9.45
C GLN A 205 -11.26 11.88 10.81
N VAL A 206 -11.48 11.16 11.91
CA VAL A 206 -10.99 11.56 13.24
C VAL A 206 -9.46 11.66 13.28
N CYS A 207 -8.75 10.78 12.56
CA CYS A 207 -7.28 10.83 12.48
C CYS A 207 -6.75 12.06 11.72
N ILE A 208 -7.54 12.62 10.78
CA ILE A 208 -7.21 13.86 10.07
C ILE A 208 -7.48 15.09 10.95
N GLU A 209 -8.52 15.03 11.78
CA GLU A 209 -8.89 16.12 12.70
C GLU A 209 -7.95 16.24 13.90
N THR A 210 -7.36 15.14 14.36
CA THR A 210 -6.22 15.23 15.30
C THR A 210 -5.00 15.72 14.52
N PRO A 211 -4.46 16.92 14.81
CA PRO A 211 -3.27 17.38 14.13
C PRO A 211 -2.15 16.38 14.42
N GLN A 212 -1.70 15.66 13.38
CA GLN A 212 -0.43 14.97 13.44
C GLN A 212 0.59 16.03 13.82
N LEU A 213 1.08 15.98 15.06
CA LEU A 213 2.23 16.75 15.51
C LEU A 213 3.38 16.31 14.61
N THR A 214 3.55 17.01 13.50
CA THR A 214 4.75 16.95 12.70
C THR A 214 5.83 17.53 13.59
N LEU A 215 6.46 16.64 14.36
CA LEU A 215 7.72 16.90 15.03
C LEU A 215 8.71 17.23 13.92
N LYS A 216 8.82 18.51 13.57
CA LYS A 216 9.95 19.05 12.82
C LYS A 216 11.18 18.70 13.65
N ARG A 217 11.85 17.61 13.31
CA ARG A 217 13.19 17.32 13.81
C ARG A 217 14.05 18.51 13.41
N ARG A 218 14.46 19.32 14.38
CA ARG A 218 15.55 20.27 14.18
C ARG A 218 16.83 19.45 14.10
N VAL A 219 17.29 19.20 12.88
CA VAL A 219 18.67 18.78 12.65
C VAL A 219 19.53 20.02 12.88
N GLY A 220 20.35 20.00 13.94
CA GLY A 220 21.31 21.05 14.24
C GLY A 220 22.53 20.97 13.34
N TYR A 221 23.12 22.11 12.99
CA TYR A 221 24.39 22.62 13.54
C TYR A 221 24.82 23.89 12.77
N TYR A 222 25.38 24.86 13.51
CA TYR A 222 25.87 26.20 13.13
C TYR A 222 24.76 27.23 12.83
N GLU A 223 24.72 28.42 13.44
CA GLU A 223 25.81 29.36 13.72
C GLU A 223 25.90 29.85 15.18
N GLU A 224 27.12 30.27 15.52
CA GLU A 224 27.56 30.90 16.75
C GLU A 224 26.81 32.20 17.07
N GLU A 225 26.36 32.36 18.32
CA GLU A 225 26.54 33.63 19.03
C GLU A 225 27.08 33.35 20.44
N VAL A 226 28.40 33.51 20.54
CA VAL A 226 29.18 33.52 21.77
C VAL A 226 28.89 34.82 22.51
N SER A 227 27.88 34.86 23.38
CA SER A 227 27.70 36.05 24.23
C SER A 227 27.00 35.87 25.58
N VAL A 228 26.32 34.76 25.88
CA VAL A 228 25.43 34.73 27.07
C VAL A 228 25.77 33.71 28.17
N THR A 229 26.64 32.72 27.95
CA THR A 229 26.97 31.73 29.01
C THR A 229 28.19 32.09 29.88
N ARG A 230 28.80 33.26 29.67
CA ARG A 230 29.70 33.88 30.68
C ARG A 230 28.93 34.33 31.93
N ALA A 231 27.60 34.45 31.84
CA ALA A 231 26.74 34.90 32.93
C ALA A 231 26.23 33.78 33.87
N LYS A 232 26.67 32.51 33.69
CA LYS A 232 26.26 31.38 34.54
C LYS A 232 27.38 30.72 35.36
N PHE A 233 28.55 31.34 35.44
CA PHE A 233 29.66 30.88 36.30
C PHE A 233 29.97 31.80 37.48
N THR A 234 29.12 32.80 37.77
CA THR A 234 29.33 33.76 38.86
C THR A 234 28.72 33.35 40.21
N HIS A 235 28.35 32.08 40.40
CA HIS A 235 27.70 31.62 41.63
C HIS A 235 28.18 30.27 42.19
N MET A 236 29.41 29.86 41.87
CA MET A 236 30.08 28.78 42.61
C MET A 236 31.27 29.36 43.37
N GLU A 237 31.03 29.88 44.56
CA GLU A 237 32.06 29.99 45.61
C GLU A 237 32.08 28.66 46.36
N ILE A 238 33.25 28.02 46.38
CA ILE A 238 33.56 26.90 47.27
C ILE A 238 34.52 27.49 48.32
N ASP A 239 34.03 27.60 49.55
CA ASP A 239 34.85 27.92 50.73
C ASP A 239 35.70 26.69 51.07
N ASP A 240 36.99 26.74 50.75
CA ASP A 240 37.99 25.75 51.20
C ASP A 240 38.86 26.38 52.31
N GLU A 241 38.32 26.49 53.52
CA GLU A 241 39.12 26.61 54.74
C GLU A 241 39.60 25.22 55.20
N ALA A 242 40.76 24.78 54.70
CA ALA A 242 41.63 23.83 55.39
C ALA A 242 43.03 23.77 54.74
N ALA A 243 43.77 24.88 54.79
CA ALA A 243 45.21 24.87 54.53
C ALA A 243 45.96 24.85 55.86
N GLU A 244 46.57 23.71 56.24
CA GLU A 244 47.91 23.68 56.82
C GLU A 244 48.39 22.24 57.11
N LYS A 245 49.34 21.73 56.31
CA LYS A 245 50.75 21.59 56.73
C LYS A 245 51.60 20.70 55.80
N ARG A 246 52.79 21.25 55.52
CA ARG A 246 54.11 20.63 55.25
C ARG A 246 54.50 20.29 53.80
N ALA A 247 55.16 21.29 53.23
CA ALA A 247 56.46 21.28 52.53
C ALA A 247 57.21 19.94 52.36
N GLY A 248 57.79 19.77 51.17
CA GLY A 248 58.91 18.85 50.90
C GLY A 248 59.06 18.48 49.42
N ASP A 249 59.88 19.23 48.70
CA ASP A 249 60.42 18.98 47.34
C ASP A 249 61.45 17.80 47.38
N PRO A 250 62.16 17.41 46.30
CA PRO A 250 61.80 16.74 45.03
C PRO A 250 62.60 15.40 44.85
N GLU A 251 62.47 14.71 43.70
CA GLU A 251 63.53 13.93 42.96
C GLU A 251 63.03 12.67 42.22
N GLY A 252 63.53 12.48 40.98
CA GLY A 252 64.13 11.19 40.60
C GLY A 252 63.48 10.34 39.49
N SER A 253 64.25 10.14 38.42
CA SER A 253 64.42 8.90 37.63
C SER A 253 63.47 8.53 36.45
N VAL A 254 63.92 8.91 35.23
CA VAL A 254 64.38 8.06 34.12
C VAL A 254 63.72 6.66 33.94
N LYS A 255 63.17 6.37 32.75
CA LYS A 255 63.70 5.34 31.81
C LYS A 255 63.01 5.29 30.43
N LYS A 256 63.88 5.22 29.41
CA LYS A 256 63.69 4.92 27.99
C LYS A 256 63.31 3.45 27.73
N GLY A 257 62.69 3.22 26.57
CA GLY A 257 62.82 2.01 25.75
C GLY A 257 61.97 2.17 24.47
N THR A 258 62.52 2.60 23.32
CA THR A 258 63.04 1.77 22.20
C THR A 258 62.04 0.71 21.75
N GLY A 259 61.60 0.59 20.49
CA GLY A 259 62.02 1.15 19.21
C GLY A 259 61.66 0.11 18.14
N ILE A 260 61.20 0.50 16.95
CA ILE A 260 61.15 -0.37 15.76
C ILE A 260 61.41 0.50 14.52
N ASP A 261 62.59 0.30 13.92
CA ASP A 261 62.99 0.68 12.55
C ASP A 261 62.06 -0.03 11.53
N LYS A 262 61.52 0.63 10.49
CA LYS A 262 62.10 0.81 9.13
C LYS A 262 62.66 -0.51 8.53
N VAL A 263 62.45 -0.90 7.27
CA VAL A 263 62.05 -0.24 6.01
C VAL A 263 61.89 -1.34 4.94
N ASP A 264 61.31 -0.96 3.80
CA ASP A 264 61.18 -1.64 2.50
C ASP A 264 59.89 -2.45 2.24
#